data_AF-A0A9P4URM3-F1
#
_entry.id   AF-A0A9P4URM3-F1
#
_cell.length_a   1.000
_cell.length_b   1.000
_cell.length_c   1.000
_cell.angle_alpha   90.00
_cell.angle_beta   90.00
_cell.angle_gamma   90.00
#
_symmetry.space_group_name_H-M   'P 1'
#
loop_
_entity.id
_entity.type
_entity.pdbx_description
1 polymer ?
#
loop_
_entity_poly.entity_id
_entity_poly.type
_entity_poly.pdbx_seq_one_letter_code
_entity_poly.pdbx_strand_id
1 'polypeptide(L)'
;MARRNAPLTRCLLDACMVLLGKASMTESCGSKMRPLQAGLRRCREGGRRSRYIFGGLDERDRAMMPDQSFEGGSSEGTVAAGFAPLEIRVDTVGSLVTPADRNGVYALKCGHGVVDDARLLGLSESMDCVGVMWKTARGVAALPTLAYREA
;
A
#
# COMPACT_ATOMS: atom_id res chain seq x y z
N MET A 1 9.91 0.50 -19.17
CA MET A 1 10.41 -0.01 -17.87
C MET A 1 11.27 1.04 -17.21
N ALA A 2 11.22 1.15 -15.88
CA ALA A 2 12.10 2.05 -15.13
C ALA A 2 13.57 1.63 -15.33
N ARG A 3 14.45 2.60 -15.60
CA ARG A 3 15.89 2.37 -15.83
C ARG A 3 16.74 2.51 -14.56
N ARG A 4 16.19 3.10 -13.50
CA ARG A 4 16.87 3.39 -12.23
C ARG A 4 15.92 3.18 -11.06
N ASN A 5 16.48 2.88 -9.90
CA ASN A 5 15.74 2.78 -8.64
C ASN A 5 15.23 4.16 -8.19
N ALA A 6 14.09 4.18 -7.49
CA ALA A 6 13.66 5.35 -6.76
C ALA A 6 14.65 5.65 -5.61
N PRO A 7 14.84 6.93 -5.21
CA PRO A 7 15.72 7.28 -4.09
C PRO A 7 15.34 6.53 -2.80
N LEU A 8 14.04 6.42 -2.52
CA LEU A 8 13.52 5.57 -1.46
C LEU A 8 14.02 4.12 -1.54
N THR A 9 13.92 3.49 -2.72
CA THR A 9 14.42 2.12 -2.92
C THR A 9 15.92 2.03 -2.66
N ARG A 10 16.68 3.07 -3.02
CA ARG A 10 18.12 3.12 -2.78
C ARG A 10 18.44 3.23 -1.28
N CYS A 11 17.79 4.14 -0.56
CA CYS A 11 17.93 4.29 0.90
C CYS A 11 17.66 2.98 1.64
N LEU A 12 16.62 2.23 1.24
CA LEU A 12 16.30 0.93 1.85
C LEU A 12 17.40 -0.13 1.59
N LEU A 13 17.94 -0.17 0.37
CA LEU A 13 19.03 -1.09 0.03
C LEU A 13 20.33 -0.73 0.77
N ASP A 14 20.63 0.57 0.91
CA ASP A 14 21.78 1.07 1.66
C ASP A 14 21.63 0.81 3.17
N ALA A 15 20.38 0.75 3.68
CA ALA A 15 20.05 0.27 5.03
C ALA A 15 20.05 -1.27 5.17
N CYS A 16 20.62 -1.99 4.20
CA CYS A 16 20.72 -3.46 4.15
C CYS A 16 19.36 -4.18 4.13
N MET A 17 18.29 -3.54 3.66
CA MET A 17 16.99 -4.21 3.49
C MET A 17 16.94 -5.02 2.20
N VAL A 18 16.26 -6.17 2.25
CA VAL A 18 16.04 -7.04 1.09
C VAL A 18 14.66 -6.77 0.49
N LEU A 19 14.62 -6.48 -0.81
CA LEU A 19 13.37 -6.30 -1.56
C LEU A 19 12.82 -7.66 -1.99
N LEU A 20 11.77 -8.13 -1.32
CA LEU A 20 11.14 -9.42 -1.63
C LEU A 20 10.37 -9.40 -2.96
N GLY A 21 9.81 -8.24 -3.34
CA GLY A 21 9.03 -8.12 -4.56
C GLY A 21 8.21 -6.85 -4.58
N LYS A 22 7.18 -6.83 -5.44
CA LYS A 22 6.21 -5.74 -5.52
C LYS A 22 4.83 -6.27 -5.18
N ALA A 23 4.25 -5.73 -4.11
CA ALA A 23 2.85 -5.97 -3.79
C ALA A 23 1.98 -5.35 -4.89
N SER A 24 0.87 -6.01 -5.18
CA SER A 24 0.03 -5.57 -6.28
C SER A 24 -0.87 -4.40 -5.85
N MET A 25 -1.21 -3.53 -6.80
CA MET A 25 -1.99 -2.29 -6.57
C MET A 25 -3.17 -2.04 -7.51
N THR A 26 -4.22 -1.38 -7.00
CA THR A 26 -5.40 -0.97 -7.78
C THR A 26 -4.94 -0.11 -8.95
N GLU A 27 -5.43 -0.44 -10.14
CA GLU A 27 -4.87 0.12 -11.37
C GLU A 27 -4.97 1.64 -11.40
N SER A 28 -3.89 2.32 -11.81
CA SER A 28 -3.77 3.77 -11.85
C SER A 28 -4.14 4.46 -10.52
N CYS A 29 -3.78 3.83 -9.39
CA CYS A 29 -4.10 4.33 -8.04
C CYS A 29 -5.60 4.54 -7.79
N GLY A 30 -6.47 3.82 -8.52
CA GLY A 30 -7.92 3.96 -8.43
C GLY A 30 -8.52 4.98 -9.41
N SER A 31 -7.70 5.70 -10.19
CA SER A 31 -8.14 6.82 -11.03
C SER A 31 -8.42 6.45 -12.49
N LYS A 32 -8.51 5.15 -12.80
CA LYS A 32 -8.72 4.69 -14.20
C LYS A 32 -10.16 4.87 -14.70
N MET A 33 -11.18 4.71 -13.85
CA MET A 33 -12.60 4.80 -14.24
C MET A 33 -13.51 4.96 -13.00
N ARG A 34 -14.71 5.57 -13.14
CA ARG A 34 -15.76 5.55 -12.11
C ARG A 34 -16.95 4.69 -12.57
N PRO A 35 -17.59 3.90 -11.68
CA PRO A 35 -17.13 3.47 -10.36
C PRO A 35 -16.14 2.31 -10.50
N LEU A 36 -14.94 2.41 -9.90
CA LEU A 36 -13.99 1.28 -9.86
C LEU A 36 -14.31 0.40 -8.65
N GLN A 37 -14.38 -0.91 -8.85
CA GLN A 37 -14.28 -1.87 -7.75
C GLN A 37 -12.85 -1.79 -7.19
N ALA A 38 -12.68 -1.33 -5.94
CA ALA A 38 -11.37 -1.30 -5.29
C ALA A 38 -10.76 -2.73 -5.33
N GLY A 39 -9.47 -2.90 -5.61
CA GLY A 39 -8.84 -4.23 -5.63
C GLY A 39 -9.06 -5.08 -6.89
N LEU A 40 -9.89 -4.65 -7.85
CA LEU A 40 -10.12 -5.38 -9.10
C LEU A 40 -9.06 -5.05 -10.17
N ARG A 41 -8.54 -6.08 -10.84
CA ARG A 41 -7.95 -5.96 -12.19
C ARG A 41 -9.00 -6.40 -13.21
N ARG A 42 -8.78 -6.19 -14.51
CA ARG A 42 -9.73 -6.51 -15.62
C ARG A 42 -10.28 -7.96 -15.64
N CYS A 43 -9.86 -8.84 -14.72
CA CYS A 43 -10.38 -10.19 -14.52
C CYS A 43 -11.10 -10.27 -13.15
N ARG A 44 -12.42 -10.53 -13.19
CA ARG A 44 -13.30 -10.79 -12.04
C ARG A 44 -12.78 -11.93 -11.12
N GLU A 45 -11.88 -12.75 -11.65
CA GLU A 45 -11.26 -13.91 -10.99
C GLU A 45 -9.87 -13.62 -10.38
N GLY A 46 -9.28 -12.44 -10.61
CA GLY A 46 -7.91 -12.09 -10.21
C GLY A 46 -7.79 -10.88 -9.28
N GLY A 47 -8.87 -10.49 -8.61
CA GLY A 47 -8.85 -9.36 -7.69
C GLY A 47 -8.36 -9.73 -6.28
N ARG A 48 -7.86 -8.73 -5.56
CA ARG A 48 -7.27 -8.90 -4.20
C ARG A 48 -8.33 -9.30 -3.19
N ARG A 49 -7.98 -10.09 -2.18
CA ARG A 49 -8.96 -10.54 -1.18
C ARG A 49 -8.43 -10.26 0.19
N SER A 50 -9.28 -9.67 1.03
CA SER A 50 -8.95 -9.56 2.45
C SER A 50 -8.70 -10.95 3.02
N ARG A 51 -7.61 -11.09 3.78
CA ARG A 51 -7.29 -12.31 4.53
C ARG A 51 -8.43 -12.73 5.46
N TYR A 52 -9.21 -11.75 5.93
CA TYR A 52 -10.24 -11.96 6.96
C TYR A 52 -11.58 -12.43 6.38
N ILE A 53 -11.69 -12.54 5.05
CA ILE A 53 -12.91 -13.00 4.37
C ILE A 53 -12.63 -14.36 3.73
N PHE A 54 -13.21 -15.39 4.34
CA PHE A 54 -13.08 -16.77 3.89
C PHE A 54 -14.19 -17.13 2.91
N GLY A 55 -13.89 -18.01 1.95
CA GLY A 55 -14.90 -18.51 1.00
C GLY A 55 -15.12 -17.67 -0.26
N GLY A 56 -14.40 -16.55 -0.42
CA GLY A 56 -14.40 -15.77 -1.67
C GLY A 56 -15.04 -14.39 -1.50
N LEU A 57 -15.84 -13.98 -2.49
CA LEU A 57 -16.57 -12.72 -2.43
C LEU A 57 -17.78 -12.91 -1.51
N ASP A 58 -17.78 -12.23 -0.38
CA ASP A 58 -18.93 -12.07 0.49
C ASP A 58 -19.76 -10.87 0.03
N GLU A 59 -20.92 -11.14 -0.56
CA GLU A 59 -21.89 -10.13 -1.02
C GLU A 59 -22.50 -9.32 0.14
N ARG A 60 -22.36 -9.80 1.39
CA ARG A 60 -22.80 -9.10 2.60
C ARG A 60 -21.76 -8.12 3.10
N ASP A 61 -20.54 -8.19 2.58
CA ASP A 61 -19.49 -7.26 2.95
C ASP A 61 -19.77 -5.88 2.36
N ARG A 62 -19.99 -4.93 3.26
CA ARG A 62 -20.28 -3.52 2.97
C ARG A 62 -19.27 -2.59 3.62
N ALA A 63 -18.14 -3.12 4.10
CA ALA A 63 -17.20 -2.37 4.93
C ALA A 63 -16.60 -1.13 4.25
N MET A 64 -16.61 -1.06 2.91
CA MET A 64 -16.11 0.12 2.19
C MET A 64 -16.94 0.50 0.95
N MET A 65 -17.38 -0.50 0.19
CA MET A 65 -18.34 -0.36 -0.90
C MET A 65 -19.30 -1.55 -0.79
N PRO A 66 -20.59 -1.42 -1.17
CA PRO A 66 -21.49 -2.56 -1.25
C PRO A 66 -20.88 -3.62 -2.18
N ASP A 67 -21.06 -4.91 -1.91
CA ASP A 67 -20.64 -6.06 -2.74
C ASP A 67 -19.13 -6.31 -2.94
N GLN A 68 -18.27 -5.66 -2.14
CA GLN A 68 -16.82 -5.71 -2.36
C GLN A 68 -16.05 -6.23 -1.15
N SER A 69 -15.60 -7.49 -1.22
CA SER A 69 -14.65 -8.14 -0.29
C SER A 69 -13.17 -7.77 -0.50
N PHE A 70 -12.93 -6.73 -1.28
CA PHE A 70 -11.60 -6.23 -1.60
C PHE A 70 -11.08 -5.36 -0.48
N GLU A 71 -9.79 -5.41 -0.19
CA GLU A 71 -9.15 -4.77 0.98
C GLU A 71 -9.30 -3.23 1.08
N GLY A 72 -9.97 -2.57 0.13
CA GLY A 72 -10.14 -1.12 0.14
C GLY A 72 -8.83 -0.43 -0.23
N GLY A 73 -8.90 0.51 -1.17
CA GLY A 73 -7.70 1.19 -1.66
C GLY A 73 -6.80 0.28 -2.51
N SER A 74 -5.51 0.59 -2.46
CA SER A 74 -4.53 0.10 -3.44
C SER A 74 -3.80 -1.17 -2.98
N SER A 75 -4.14 -1.81 -1.86
CA SER A 75 -3.28 -2.82 -1.22
C SER A 75 -3.68 -4.28 -1.35
N GLU A 76 -2.65 -5.14 -1.33
CA GLU A 76 -2.71 -6.55 -0.92
C GLU A 76 -2.28 -6.61 0.54
N GLY A 77 -2.91 -7.43 1.36
CA GLY A 77 -2.61 -7.55 2.78
C GLY A 77 -1.36 -8.37 2.98
N THR A 78 -0.25 -8.05 2.30
CA THR A 78 0.96 -8.88 2.28
C THR A 78 1.57 -8.99 3.68
N VAL A 79 1.56 -7.88 4.41
CA VAL A 79 1.94 -7.84 5.83
C VAL A 79 0.97 -8.67 6.67
N ALA A 80 -0.33 -8.51 6.48
CA ALA A 80 -1.34 -9.27 7.23
C ALA A 80 -1.26 -10.77 6.96
N ALA A 81 -1.07 -11.18 5.70
CA ALA A 81 -0.84 -12.55 5.23
C ALA A 81 0.49 -13.14 5.76
N GLY A 82 1.48 -12.28 6.05
CA GLY A 82 2.80 -12.69 6.49
C GLY A 82 3.75 -13.03 5.34
N PHE A 83 3.47 -12.56 4.12
CA PHE A 83 4.38 -12.69 2.98
C PHE A 83 5.62 -11.79 3.13
N ALA A 84 5.46 -10.63 3.78
CA ALA A 84 6.55 -9.72 4.10
C ALA A 84 6.35 -9.14 5.51
N PRO A 85 7.44 -8.81 6.23
CA PRO A 85 7.33 -8.15 7.53
C PRO A 85 6.98 -6.66 7.40
N LEU A 86 7.43 -6.03 6.31
CA LEU A 86 7.30 -4.61 5.98
C LEU A 86 6.70 -4.46 4.59
N GLU A 87 5.85 -3.45 4.43
CA GLU A 87 5.38 -3.02 3.12
C GLU A 87 5.39 -1.49 3.04
N ILE A 88 5.81 -0.95 1.89
CA ILE A 88 5.92 0.50 1.64
C ILE A 88 4.96 0.87 0.53
N ARG A 89 4.24 1.97 0.71
CA ARG A 89 3.22 2.45 -0.24
C ARG A 89 3.18 3.96 -0.32
N VAL A 90 2.47 4.45 -1.32
CA VAL A 90 2.09 5.85 -1.49
C VAL A 90 0.63 6.01 -1.11
N ASP A 91 0.34 7.01 -0.28
CA ASP A 91 -0.99 7.43 0.12
C ASP A 91 -1.28 8.81 -0.44
N THR A 92 -2.30 8.90 -1.30
CA THR A 92 -2.83 10.19 -1.76
C THR A 92 -3.99 10.63 -0.87
N VAL A 93 -4.98 9.74 -0.70
CA VAL A 93 -6.20 9.98 0.08
C VAL A 93 -6.64 8.66 0.73
N GLY A 94 -5.91 8.23 1.77
CA GLY A 94 -6.26 7.06 2.57
C GLY A 94 -5.97 5.71 1.92
N SER A 95 -5.19 5.66 0.83
CA SER A 95 -4.85 4.41 0.12
C SER A 95 -3.81 3.53 0.83
N LEU A 96 -3.25 3.99 1.94
CA LEU A 96 -2.47 3.25 2.93
C LEU A 96 -3.32 2.95 4.17
N VAL A 97 -3.94 3.98 4.77
CA VAL A 97 -4.64 3.82 6.06
C VAL A 97 -5.86 2.91 5.95
N THR A 98 -6.65 3.05 4.87
CA THR A 98 -7.84 2.23 4.67
C THR A 98 -7.50 0.73 4.54
N PRO A 99 -6.60 0.30 3.64
CA PRO A 99 -6.25 -1.12 3.58
C PRO A 99 -5.57 -1.63 4.84
N ALA A 100 -4.88 -0.77 5.60
CA ALA A 100 -4.28 -1.18 6.85
C ALA A 100 -5.35 -1.51 7.92
N ASP A 101 -6.35 -0.66 8.05
CA ASP A 101 -7.51 -0.87 8.94
C ASP A 101 -8.25 -2.17 8.57
N ARG A 102 -8.56 -2.34 7.29
CA ARG A 102 -9.27 -3.54 6.80
C ARG A 102 -8.46 -4.83 6.94
N ASN A 103 -7.13 -4.73 6.94
CA ASN A 103 -6.24 -5.87 7.12
C ASN A 103 -5.71 -6.00 8.56
N GLY A 104 -6.21 -5.22 9.52
CA GLY A 104 -5.81 -5.31 10.93
C GLY A 104 -4.31 -5.12 11.16
N VAL A 105 -3.66 -4.27 10.36
CA VAL A 105 -2.23 -3.94 10.49
C VAL A 105 -2.05 -2.46 10.81
N TYR A 106 -0.90 -2.11 11.38
CA TYR A 106 -0.54 -0.73 11.62
C TYR A 106 -0.05 -0.09 10.33
N ALA A 107 -0.42 1.16 10.11
CA ALA A 107 0.12 1.99 9.05
C ALA A 107 0.55 3.36 9.57
N LEU A 108 1.61 3.90 8.98
CA LEU A 108 2.06 5.26 9.21
C LEU A 108 2.28 5.95 7.86
N LYS A 109 1.48 6.98 7.61
CA LYS A 109 1.68 7.91 6.49
C LYS A 109 2.66 8.99 6.93
N CYS A 110 3.77 9.15 6.21
CA CYS A 110 4.72 10.22 6.52
C CYS A 110 4.12 11.59 6.16
N GLY A 111 4.76 12.65 6.66
CA GLY A 111 4.48 14.00 6.20
C GLY A 111 4.81 14.15 4.72
N HIS A 112 4.09 15.03 4.03
CA HIS A 112 4.38 15.37 2.63
C HIS A 112 5.82 15.89 2.52
N GLY A 113 6.56 15.40 1.52
CA GLY A 113 7.96 15.77 1.27
C GLY A 113 9.00 15.25 2.28
N VAL A 114 8.61 14.52 3.34
CA VAL A 114 9.57 13.94 4.31
C VAL A 114 10.39 12.80 3.70
N VAL A 115 9.80 12.07 2.76
CA VAL A 115 10.45 10.98 2.03
C VAL A 115 10.52 11.40 0.57
N ASP A 116 11.70 11.29 -0.04
CA ASP A 116 11.88 11.51 -1.48
C ASP A 116 11.08 10.46 -2.28
N ASP A 117 9.98 10.91 -2.87
CA ASP A 117 9.04 10.14 -3.68
C ASP A 117 9.36 10.21 -5.18
N ALA A 118 10.52 10.75 -5.56
CA ALA A 118 10.92 10.83 -6.95
C ALA A 118 10.95 9.43 -7.59
N ARG A 119 10.42 9.35 -8.82
CA ARG A 119 10.31 8.11 -9.61
C ARG A 119 9.31 7.10 -9.03
N LEU A 120 8.53 7.45 -8.01
CA LEU A 120 7.33 6.70 -7.65
C LEU A 120 6.18 7.09 -8.58
N LEU A 121 5.26 6.15 -8.81
CA LEU A 121 4.03 6.44 -9.54
C LEU A 121 3.06 7.10 -8.56
N GLY A 122 2.89 8.41 -8.70
CA GLY A 122 1.96 9.22 -7.92
C GLY A 122 0.62 9.45 -8.63
N LEU A 123 -0.39 9.84 -7.86
CA LEU A 123 -1.66 10.37 -8.37
C LEU A 123 -1.67 11.91 -8.33
N SER A 124 -1.08 12.51 -7.30
CA SER A 124 -1.10 13.95 -7.07
C SER A 124 0.14 14.37 -6.29
N GLU A 125 1.02 15.13 -6.93
CA GLU A 125 2.28 15.60 -6.33
C GLU A 125 2.08 16.38 -5.01
N SER A 126 0.93 17.05 -4.84
CA SER A 126 0.63 17.83 -3.63
C SER A 126 0.03 17.01 -2.48
N MET A 127 -0.44 15.79 -2.73
CA MET A 127 -1.10 14.95 -1.73
C MET A 127 -0.40 13.62 -1.49
N ASP A 128 0.38 13.15 -2.45
CA ASP A 128 1.11 11.90 -2.36
C ASP A 128 2.12 11.94 -1.22
N CYS A 129 2.00 10.97 -0.32
CA CYS A 129 2.89 10.78 0.81
C CYS A 129 3.33 9.32 0.85
N VAL A 130 4.62 9.06 1.05
CA VAL A 130 5.08 7.69 1.31
C VAL A 130 4.69 7.27 2.73
N GLY A 131 4.32 6.00 2.88
CA GLY A 131 4.03 5.40 4.17
C GLY A 131 4.43 3.94 4.24
N VAL A 132 4.32 3.40 5.44
CA VAL A 132 4.73 2.03 5.78
C VAL A 132 3.62 1.29 6.50
N MET A 133 3.50 0.00 6.24
CA MET A 133 2.66 -0.94 6.97
C MET A 133 3.49 -1.97 7.72
N TRP A 134 3.05 -2.32 8.94
CA TRP A 134 3.65 -3.36 9.76
C TRP A 134 2.63 -4.01 10.71
N LYS A 135 2.93 -5.20 11.22
CA LYS A 135 2.12 -5.89 12.25
C LYS A 135 2.17 -5.26 13.65
N THR A 136 3.03 -4.27 13.88
CA THR A 136 3.30 -3.69 15.21
C THR A 136 3.51 -2.19 15.07
N ALA A 137 3.07 -1.44 16.09
CA ALA A 137 3.27 0.01 16.14
C ALA A 137 4.76 0.42 16.14
N ARG A 138 5.64 -0.39 16.73
CA ARG A 138 7.09 -0.13 16.69
C ARG A 138 7.66 -0.34 15.29
N GLY A 139 7.13 -1.30 14.52
CA GLY A 139 7.62 -1.60 13.17
C GLY A 139 7.37 -0.48 12.17
N VAL A 140 6.23 0.21 12.28
CA VAL A 140 5.92 1.36 11.39
C VAL A 140 6.82 2.57 11.62
N ALA A 141 7.56 2.65 12.74
CA ALA A 141 8.55 3.70 12.96
C ALA A 141 9.84 3.52 12.13
N ALA A 142 10.05 2.36 11.51
CA ALA A 142 11.28 2.06 10.76
C ALA A 142 11.51 3.01 9.58
N LEU A 143 10.46 3.32 8.81
CA LEU A 143 10.57 4.19 7.63
C LEU A 143 10.88 5.65 8.00
N PRO A 144 10.13 6.32 8.91
CA PRO A 144 10.49 7.66 9.36
C PRO A 144 11.90 7.72 9.95
N THR A 145 12.31 6.70 10.70
CA THR A 145 13.66 6.66 11.29
C THR A 145 14.75 6.66 10.22
N LEU A 146 14.53 6.00 9.09
CA LEU A 146 15.45 6.02 7.95
C LEU A 146 15.40 7.36 7.20
N ALA A 147 14.20 7.87 6.94
CA ALA A 147 14.01 9.13 6.23
C ALA A 147 14.60 10.34 6.98
N TYR A 148 14.41 10.41 8.29
CA TYR A 148 14.97 11.48 9.13
C TYR A 148 16.48 11.36 9.38
N ARG A 149 17.11 10.24 9.05
CA ARG A 149 18.58 10.09 9.16
C ARG A 149 19.34 10.69 7.98
N GLU A 150 18.65 10.93 6.87
CA GLU A 150 19.24 11.51 5.65
C GLU A 150 18.87 12.97 5.42
N ALA A 151 18.11 13.57 6.35
CA ALA A 151 17.76 15.00 6.38
C ALA A 151 18.70 15.78 7.30
#